data_AF-A0A0U3HFL0-F1
#
_entry.id   AF-A0A0U3HFL0-F1
#
_cell.length_a   1.000
_cell.length_b   1.000
_cell.length_c   1.000
_cell.angle_alpha   90.00
_cell.angle_beta   90.00
_cell.angle_gamma   90.00
#
_symmetry.space_group_name_H-M   'P 1'
#
loop_
_entity.id
_entity.type
_entity.pdbx_description
1 polymer ?
#
loop_
_entity_poly.entity_id
_entity_poly.type
_entity_poly.pdbx_seq_one_letter_code
_entity_poly.pdbx_strand_id
1 'polypeptide(L)'
;MKYGKLAVKILEYEGKGIFYDPAYHGRTLKVFGIDDDPTRVIEYIGDQFLEKDYGLIFFDTGGKYPREKFDTVMEIEDNKPTGLDPVKMVKKGLLKDFYTAATIIQTIYGLDRSLTDKLYADILGGKVKSVADAAKSKEHYGEVIREAYTSLDETFFEGEPPKLGKSILVDFGKTYSISIVGMAFLILAAAVKDRRSTLVGIDDAAVLFYTTPEVRQFLC
;
A
#
# COMPACT_ATOMS: atom_id res chain seq x y z
N MET A 1 2.03 -5.61 -35.84
CA MET A 1 2.64 -5.19 -34.56
C MET A 1 1.92 -5.88 -33.40
N LYS A 2 2.58 -6.79 -32.69
CA LYS A 2 1.94 -7.64 -31.65
C LYS A 2 1.91 -7.01 -30.24
N TYR A 3 2.41 -5.78 -30.05
CA TYR A 3 2.71 -5.26 -28.71
C TYR A 3 2.07 -3.91 -28.30
N GLY A 4 1.21 -3.27 -29.11
CA GLY A 4 0.65 -1.94 -28.81
C GLY A 4 -0.63 -1.88 -27.96
N LYS A 5 -1.06 -2.97 -27.31
CA LYS A 5 -2.36 -2.95 -26.57
C LYS A 5 -2.31 -2.12 -25.28
N LEU A 6 -1.12 -1.86 -24.73
CA LEU A 6 -0.93 -1.13 -23.47
C LEU A 6 -0.38 0.29 -23.65
N ALA A 7 -0.18 0.73 -24.89
CA ALA A 7 0.15 2.11 -25.15
C ALA A 7 -0.98 3.02 -24.65
N VAL A 8 -0.60 4.06 -23.92
CA VAL A 8 -1.47 5.12 -23.39
C VAL A 8 -0.90 6.44 -23.90
N LYS A 9 -1.75 7.27 -24.51
CA LYS A 9 -1.36 8.64 -24.85
C LYS A 9 -1.12 9.38 -23.54
N ILE A 10 -0.03 10.11 -23.39
CA ILE A 10 0.28 10.86 -22.16
C ILE A 10 0.34 12.36 -22.39
N LEU A 11 0.70 12.81 -23.60
CA LEU A 11 0.81 14.21 -23.98
C LEU A 11 0.48 14.40 -25.47
N GLU A 12 0.31 15.65 -25.88
CA GLU A 12 0.24 16.05 -27.28
C GLU A 12 1.17 17.25 -27.50
N TYR A 13 2.01 17.16 -28.53
CA TYR A 13 2.96 18.21 -28.88
C TYR A 13 2.99 18.37 -30.40
N GLU A 14 2.78 19.58 -30.89
CA GLU A 14 2.74 19.90 -32.34
C GLU A 14 1.78 19.01 -33.14
N GLY A 15 0.60 18.69 -32.58
CA GLY A 15 -0.38 17.80 -33.21
C GLY A 15 0.03 16.33 -33.27
N LYS A 16 1.12 15.94 -32.59
CA LYS A 16 1.58 14.56 -32.45
C LYS A 16 1.32 14.07 -31.04
N GLY A 17 0.65 12.92 -30.93
CA GLY A 17 0.46 12.25 -29.65
C GLY A 17 1.77 11.62 -29.16
N ILE A 18 2.11 11.87 -27.91
CA ILE A 18 3.19 11.20 -27.20
C ILE A 18 2.56 10.05 -26.41
N PHE A 19 3.09 8.84 -26.59
CA PHE A 19 2.55 7.63 -25.98
C PHE A 19 3.57 7.00 -25.04
N TYR A 20 3.10 6.55 -23.89
CA TYR A 20 3.82 5.65 -23.01
C TYR A 20 3.33 4.22 -23.24
N ASP A 21 4.26 3.33 -23.54
CA ASP A 21 4.04 1.89 -23.61
C ASP A 21 4.94 1.20 -22.57
N PRO A 22 4.39 0.60 -21.51
CA PRO A 22 5.16 -0.09 -20.49
C PRO A 22 6.06 -1.22 -21.00
N ALA A 23 5.75 -1.78 -22.18
CA ALA A 23 6.57 -2.82 -22.79
C ALA A 23 7.89 -2.26 -23.36
N TYR A 24 7.90 -1.00 -23.78
CA TYR A 24 9.04 -0.36 -24.45
C TYR A 24 9.78 0.64 -23.57
N HIS A 25 9.07 1.33 -22.66
CA HIS A 25 9.61 2.44 -21.88
C HIS A 25 9.95 2.05 -20.43
N GLY A 26 9.75 0.78 -20.07
CA GLY A 26 9.83 0.30 -18.69
C GLY A 26 8.46 0.25 -18.02
N ARG A 27 8.34 -0.51 -16.92
CA ARG A 27 7.07 -0.74 -16.23
C ARG A 27 6.72 0.33 -15.19
N THR A 28 7.51 1.37 -15.09
CA THR A 28 7.39 2.42 -14.10
C THR A 28 7.43 3.77 -14.79
N LEU A 29 6.40 4.57 -14.54
CA LEU A 29 6.31 5.96 -14.98
C LEU A 29 6.34 6.84 -13.72
N LYS A 30 7.19 7.87 -13.72
CA LYS A 30 7.20 8.90 -12.68
C LYS A 30 6.65 10.18 -13.27
N VAL A 31 5.70 10.79 -12.57
CA VAL A 31 5.07 12.06 -12.96
C VAL A 31 5.40 13.09 -11.89
N PHE A 32 5.95 14.22 -12.29
CA PHE A 32 6.24 15.36 -11.42
C PHE A 32 5.50 16.57 -11.96
N GLY A 33 4.93 17.39 -11.08
CA GLY A 33 4.11 18.54 -11.44
C GLY A 33 3.86 19.42 -10.23
N ILE A 34 3.08 20.47 -10.44
CA ILE A 34 2.70 21.45 -9.42
C ILE A 34 1.21 21.26 -9.14
N ASP A 35 0.79 21.51 -7.89
CA ASP A 35 -0.60 21.38 -7.44
C ASP A 35 -1.18 19.98 -7.76
N ASP A 36 -2.37 19.93 -8.37
CA ASP A 36 -3.11 18.70 -8.67
C ASP A 36 -2.82 18.12 -10.07
N ASP A 37 -1.83 18.67 -10.79
CA ASP A 37 -1.46 18.18 -12.13
C ASP A 37 -1.03 16.71 -12.13
N PRO A 38 -0.18 16.22 -11.19
CA PRO A 38 0.18 14.80 -11.12
C PRO A 38 -1.03 13.89 -10.91
N THR A 39 -1.93 14.25 -10.00
CA THR A 39 -3.16 13.51 -9.71
C THR A 39 -4.01 13.36 -10.97
N ARG A 40 -4.23 14.46 -11.72
CA ARG A 40 -5.00 14.45 -12.98
C ARG A 40 -4.37 13.55 -14.04
N VAL A 41 -3.04 13.59 -14.19
CA VAL A 41 -2.33 12.75 -15.17
C VAL A 41 -2.44 11.27 -14.79
N ILE A 42 -2.22 10.92 -13.51
CA ILE A 42 -2.32 9.54 -13.04
C ILE A 42 -3.76 9.03 -13.16
N GLU A 43 -4.76 9.85 -12.85
CA GLU A 43 -6.17 9.55 -13.07
C GLU A 43 -6.46 9.23 -14.54
N TYR A 44 -6.06 10.12 -15.45
CA TYR A 44 -6.26 9.92 -16.88
C TYR A 44 -5.61 8.61 -17.37
N ILE A 45 -4.39 8.32 -16.92
CA ILE A 45 -3.72 7.05 -17.25
C ILE A 45 -4.52 5.87 -16.69
N GLY A 46 -5.00 5.97 -15.45
CA GLY A 46 -5.85 4.96 -14.81
C GLY A 46 -7.07 4.62 -15.65
N ASP A 47 -7.79 5.62 -16.16
CA ASP A 47 -8.97 5.43 -16.98
C ASP A 47 -8.66 4.66 -18.27
N GLN A 48 -7.53 4.97 -18.91
CA GLN A 48 -7.06 4.26 -20.11
C GLN A 48 -6.72 2.79 -19.82
N PHE A 49 -6.34 2.44 -18.59
CA PHE A 49 -6.11 1.05 -18.18
C PHE A 49 -7.43 0.33 -17.84
N LEU A 50 -8.40 1.02 -17.24
CA LEU A 50 -9.74 0.47 -17.01
C LEU A 50 -10.43 0.09 -18.33
N GLU A 51 -10.33 0.92 -19.37
CA GLU A 51 -10.83 0.63 -20.72
C GLU A 51 -10.22 -0.66 -21.33
N LYS A 52 -9.03 -1.05 -20.87
CA LYS A 52 -8.31 -2.25 -21.29
C LYS A 52 -8.56 -3.44 -20.35
N ASP A 53 -9.55 -3.34 -19.46
CA ASP A 53 -9.91 -4.34 -18.45
C ASP A 53 -8.80 -4.62 -17.42
N TYR A 54 -7.95 -3.63 -17.11
CA TYR A 54 -7.00 -3.71 -16.00
C TYR A 54 -7.66 -3.27 -14.69
N GLY A 55 -7.18 -3.80 -13.57
CA GLY A 55 -7.52 -3.26 -12.24
C GLY A 55 -6.66 -2.04 -11.89
N LEU A 56 -7.15 -1.19 -10.99
CA LEU A 56 -6.39 -0.06 -10.44
C LEU A 56 -6.11 -0.26 -8.96
N ILE A 57 -4.89 0.01 -8.48
CA ILE A 57 -4.60 0.01 -7.05
C ILE A 57 -3.87 1.29 -6.72
N PHE A 58 -4.59 2.24 -6.16
CA PHE A 58 -4.08 3.58 -5.94
C PHE A 58 -3.91 3.82 -4.45
N PHE A 59 -2.70 4.24 -4.07
CA PHE A 59 -2.38 4.74 -2.75
C PHE A 59 -2.42 6.26 -2.81
N ASP A 60 -3.46 6.85 -2.24
CA ASP A 60 -3.74 8.28 -2.29
C ASP A 60 -3.39 8.92 -0.94
N THR A 61 -2.28 9.65 -0.90
CA THR A 61 -1.88 10.37 0.31
C THR A 61 -2.61 11.71 0.50
N GLY A 62 -3.23 12.25 -0.55
CA GLY A 62 -3.96 13.52 -0.52
C GLY A 62 -5.46 13.39 -0.24
N GLY A 63 -6.04 12.20 -0.42
CA GLY A 63 -7.48 11.95 -0.26
C GLY A 63 -8.36 12.66 -1.29
N LYS A 64 -7.85 12.83 -2.51
CA LYS A 64 -8.49 13.61 -3.58
C LYS A 64 -9.03 12.76 -4.72
N TYR A 65 -8.72 11.46 -4.80
CA TYR A 65 -9.17 10.64 -5.92
C TYR A 65 -10.68 10.39 -5.93
N PRO A 66 -11.32 10.43 -7.11
CA PRO A 66 -12.72 10.01 -7.27
C PRO A 66 -12.90 8.54 -6.88
N ARG A 67 -13.96 8.26 -6.11
CA ARG A 67 -14.20 6.95 -5.50
C ARG A 67 -14.97 6.01 -6.41
N GLU A 68 -15.68 6.55 -7.39
CA GLU A 68 -16.69 5.86 -8.22
C GLU A 68 -16.09 4.76 -9.10
N LYS A 69 -14.78 4.86 -9.40
CA LYS A 69 -14.06 3.90 -10.25
C LYS A 69 -13.41 2.74 -9.50
N PHE A 70 -13.57 2.70 -8.17
CA PHE A 70 -13.00 1.66 -7.32
C PHE A 70 -14.11 0.81 -6.70
N ASP A 71 -13.99 -0.51 -6.83
CA ASP A 71 -14.91 -1.46 -6.20
C ASP A 71 -14.63 -1.64 -4.70
N THR A 72 -13.44 -1.23 -4.27
CA THR A 72 -12.99 -1.28 -2.89
C THR A 72 -12.39 0.07 -2.53
N VAL A 73 -12.96 0.76 -1.55
CA VAL A 73 -12.39 1.99 -0.97
C VAL A 73 -12.01 1.69 0.48
N MET A 74 -10.73 1.85 0.78
CA MET A 74 -10.16 1.68 2.10
C MET A 74 -9.77 3.05 2.64
N GLU A 75 -10.60 3.60 3.53
CA GLU A 75 -10.23 4.78 4.31
C GLU A 75 -9.32 4.35 5.45
N ILE A 76 -8.07 4.77 5.41
CA ILE A 76 -7.13 4.60 6.51
C ILE A 76 -7.18 5.89 7.33
N GLU A 77 -7.42 5.76 8.63
CA GLU A 77 -7.47 6.87 9.57
C GLU A 77 -6.78 6.49 10.88
N ASP A 78 -6.18 7.46 11.55
CA ASP A 78 -5.60 7.23 12.87
C ASP A 78 -6.70 6.83 13.87
N ASN A 79 -6.38 5.90 14.77
CA ASN A 79 -7.32 5.38 15.80
C ASN A 79 -8.58 4.70 15.25
N LYS A 80 -8.58 4.23 13.99
CA LYS A 80 -9.66 3.38 13.45
C LYS A 80 -9.15 1.98 13.09
N PRO A 81 -9.98 0.94 13.30
CA PRO A 81 -9.64 -0.41 12.89
C PRO A 81 -9.65 -0.57 11.38
N THR A 82 -8.66 -1.26 10.85
CA THR A 82 -8.51 -1.50 9.40
C THR A 82 -8.63 -2.97 9.01
N GLY A 83 -8.49 -3.88 9.97
CA GLY A 83 -8.43 -5.32 9.72
C GLY A 83 -7.14 -5.79 9.04
N LEU A 84 -6.15 -4.90 8.86
CA LEU A 84 -4.87 -5.18 8.18
C LEU A 84 -3.89 -5.97 9.04
N ASP A 85 -4.35 -6.98 9.77
CA ASP A 85 -3.49 -7.91 10.49
C ASP A 85 -2.90 -8.96 9.53
N PRO A 86 -1.57 -9.04 9.33
CA PRO A 86 -0.97 -9.96 8.37
C PRO A 86 -1.30 -11.43 8.65
N VAL A 87 -1.40 -11.84 9.92
CA VAL A 87 -1.69 -13.24 10.29
C VAL A 87 -3.15 -13.57 9.96
N LYS A 88 -4.08 -12.66 10.24
CA LYS A 88 -5.50 -12.84 9.87
C LYS A 88 -5.69 -12.78 8.34
N MET A 89 -4.97 -11.91 7.64
CA MET A 89 -5.04 -11.79 6.18
C MET A 89 -4.58 -13.07 5.45
N VAL A 90 -3.55 -13.76 5.95
CA VAL A 90 -3.16 -15.09 5.41
C VAL A 90 -4.29 -16.09 5.58
N LYS A 91 -4.95 -16.14 6.76
CA LYS A 91 -6.06 -17.06 7.01
C LYS A 91 -7.26 -16.82 6.09
N LYS A 92 -7.47 -15.58 5.63
CA LYS A 92 -8.51 -15.21 4.65
C LYS A 92 -8.05 -15.33 3.19
N GLY A 93 -6.81 -15.77 2.95
CA GLY A 93 -6.26 -15.93 1.59
C GLY A 93 -5.91 -14.62 0.89
N LEU A 94 -5.78 -13.50 1.63
CA LEU A 94 -5.39 -12.19 1.09
C LEU A 94 -3.87 -12.01 1.02
N LEU A 95 -3.14 -12.74 1.86
CA LEU A 95 -1.68 -12.86 1.80
C LEU A 95 -1.31 -14.31 1.50
N LYS A 96 -0.20 -14.48 0.78
CA LYS A 96 0.23 -15.76 0.20
C LYS A 96 0.45 -16.86 1.24
N ASP A 97 1.18 -16.55 2.31
CA ASP A 97 1.62 -17.53 3.30
C ASP A 97 1.99 -16.87 4.63
N PHE A 98 2.06 -17.68 5.69
CA PHE A 98 2.41 -17.21 7.03
C PHE A 98 3.86 -16.72 7.15
N TYR A 99 4.75 -17.14 6.25
CA TYR A 99 6.11 -16.59 6.21
C TYR A 99 6.08 -15.12 5.76
N THR A 100 5.26 -14.78 4.76
CA THR A 100 5.00 -13.40 4.34
C THR A 100 4.49 -12.58 5.53
N ALA A 101 3.52 -13.10 6.30
CA ALA A 101 3.03 -12.41 7.50
C ALA A 101 4.14 -12.17 8.53
N ALA A 102 4.98 -13.17 8.82
CA ALA A 102 6.11 -13.04 9.74
C ALA A 102 7.12 -11.98 9.25
N THR A 103 7.44 -11.95 7.95
CA THR A 103 8.36 -10.96 7.37
C THR A 103 7.80 -9.53 7.34
N ILE A 104 6.48 -9.37 7.25
CA ILE A 104 5.83 -8.06 7.41
C ILE A 104 6.01 -7.59 8.85
N ILE A 105 5.69 -8.44 9.84
CA ILE A 105 5.87 -8.12 11.27
C ILE A 105 7.34 -7.82 11.57
N GLN A 106 8.26 -8.60 11.00
CA GLN A 106 9.70 -8.34 11.06
C GLN A 106 10.04 -6.93 10.57
N THR A 107 9.50 -6.53 9.42
CA THR A 107 9.80 -5.24 8.80
C THR A 107 9.24 -4.08 9.63
N ILE A 108 8.03 -4.25 10.20
CA ILE A 108 7.38 -3.23 11.02
C ILE A 108 8.12 -3.04 12.35
N TYR A 109 8.51 -4.14 13.03
CA TYR A 109 9.04 -4.10 14.39
C TYR A 109 10.55 -4.38 14.49
N GLY A 110 11.26 -4.47 13.37
CA GLY A 110 12.71 -4.64 13.36
C GLY A 110 13.22 -5.96 13.92
N LEU A 111 12.48 -7.06 13.74
CA LEU A 111 12.94 -8.37 14.20
C LEU A 111 14.17 -8.84 13.42
N ASP A 112 15.08 -9.53 14.10
CA ASP A 112 16.15 -10.27 13.43
C ASP A 112 15.61 -11.58 12.84
N ARG A 113 16.44 -12.26 12.04
CA ARG A 113 16.06 -13.51 11.36
C ARG A 113 15.66 -14.63 12.33
N SER A 114 16.37 -14.78 13.45
CA SER A 114 16.11 -15.84 14.43
C SER A 114 14.74 -15.63 15.10
N LEU A 115 14.45 -14.38 15.46
CA LEU A 115 13.16 -13.98 16.02
C LEU A 115 12.02 -14.13 15.02
N THR A 116 12.24 -13.78 13.74
CA THR A 116 11.27 -14.02 12.68
C THR A 116 10.98 -15.51 12.48
N ASP A 117 12.01 -16.35 12.43
CA ASP A 117 11.84 -17.80 12.25
C ASP A 117 11.07 -18.43 13.42
N LYS A 118 11.34 -17.96 14.64
CA LYS A 118 10.62 -18.36 15.85
C LYS A 118 9.16 -17.88 15.84
N LEU A 119 8.91 -16.62 15.47
CA LEU A 119 7.55 -16.07 15.31
C LEU A 119 6.77 -16.87 14.25
N TYR A 120 7.39 -17.16 13.11
CA TYR A 120 6.80 -17.98 12.05
C TYR A 120 6.41 -19.37 12.56
N ALA A 121 7.28 -20.04 13.31
CA ALA A 121 6.98 -21.34 13.92
C ALA A 121 5.79 -21.27 14.90
N ASP A 122 5.70 -20.22 15.71
CA ASP A 122 4.58 -20.05 16.64
C ASP A 122 3.26 -19.66 15.94
N ILE A 123 3.32 -18.96 14.79
CA ILE A 123 2.18 -18.73 13.91
C ILE A 123 1.69 -20.06 13.32
N LEU A 124 2.60 -20.88 12.77
CA LEU A 124 2.26 -22.21 12.24
C LEU A 124 1.67 -23.12 13.32
N GLY A 125 2.21 -23.07 14.54
CA GLY A 125 1.72 -23.81 15.70
C GLY A 125 0.40 -23.27 16.26
N GLY A 126 -0.16 -22.19 15.70
CA GLY A 126 -1.42 -21.59 16.12
C GLY A 126 -1.37 -20.86 17.47
N LYS A 127 -0.17 -20.67 18.04
CA LYS A 127 0.04 -19.93 19.29
C LYS A 127 -0.15 -18.42 19.08
N VAL A 128 0.32 -17.92 17.93
CA VAL A 128 0.12 -16.52 17.51
C VAL A 128 -0.94 -16.49 16.42
N LYS A 129 -2.05 -15.78 16.66
CA LYS A 129 -3.17 -15.70 15.70
C LYS A 129 -3.36 -14.30 15.12
N SER A 130 -2.64 -13.31 15.65
CA SER A 130 -2.67 -11.89 15.31
C SER A 130 -1.35 -11.22 15.71
N VAL A 131 -1.11 -10.00 15.24
CA VAL A 131 0.02 -9.16 15.70
C VAL A 131 -0.11 -8.85 17.18
N ALA A 132 -1.33 -8.61 17.66
CA ALA A 132 -1.59 -8.37 19.09
C ALA A 132 -1.20 -9.59 19.95
N ASP A 133 -1.44 -10.82 19.48
CA ASP A 133 -0.96 -12.03 20.17
C ASP A 133 0.57 -12.11 20.17
N ALA A 134 1.22 -11.73 19.06
CA ALA A 134 2.67 -11.69 18.97
C ALA A 134 3.25 -10.68 19.98
N ALA A 135 2.67 -9.49 20.07
CA ALA A 135 3.04 -8.45 21.04
C ALA A 135 2.81 -8.92 22.49
N LYS A 136 1.76 -9.70 22.77
CA LYS A 136 1.46 -10.24 24.12
C LYS A 136 2.26 -11.49 24.48
N SER A 137 3.02 -12.06 23.53
CA SER A 137 3.82 -13.27 23.73
C SER A 137 4.92 -13.07 24.79
N LYS A 138 5.22 -14.13 25.54
CA LYS A 138 6.35 -14.18 26.49
C LYS A 138 7.68 -14.57 25.83
N GLU A 139 7.65 -14.89 24.54
CA GLU A 139 8.86 -15.16 23.75
C GLU A 139 9.61 -13.86 23.47
N HIS A 140 10.92 -13.95 23.19
CA HIS A 140 11.77 -12.75 23.03
C HIS A 140 11.33 -11.84 21.87
N TYR A 141 10.75 -12.38 20.78
CA TYR A 141 10.18 -11.53 19.72
C TYR A 141 9.03 -10.64 20.23
N GLY A 142 8.28 -11.10 21.24
CA GLY A 142 7.20 -10.32 21.83
C GLY A 142 7.73 -9.15 22.66
N GLU A 143 8.90 -9.31 23.29
CA GLU A 143 9.60 -8.21 23.96
C GLU A 143 10.01 -7.14 22.96
N VAL A 144 10.67 -7.51 21.86
CA VAL A 144 11.10 -6.57 20.81
C VAL A 144 9.90 -5.86 20.18
N ILE A 145 8.82 -6.57 19.87
CA ILE A 145 7.60 -5.94 19.32
C ILE A 145 7.08 -4.88 20.29
N ARG A 146 6.99 -5.18 21.60
CA ARG A 146 6.47 -4.25 22.61
C ARG A 146 7.29 -2.98 22.80
N GLU A 147 8.55 -2.94 22.36
CA GLU A 147 9.36 -1.71 22.43
C GLU A 147 8.82 -0.61 21.51
N ALA A 148 8.18 -0.98 20.40
CA ALA A 148 7.63 -0.06 19.42
C ALA A 148 6.11 -0.16 19.25
N TYR A 149 5.48 -1.23 19.75
CA TYR A 149 4.03 -1.46 19.63
C TYR A 149 3.22 -0.46 20.46
N THR A 150 2.38 0.34 19.79
CA THR A 150 1.56 1.36 20.45
C THR A 150 0.06 1.02 20.45
N SER A 151 -0.75 1.84 21.11
CA SER A 151 -2.22 1.74 21.03
C SER A 151 -2.76 2.04 19.63
N LEU A 152 -2.03 2.82 18.81
CA LEU A 152 -2.38 3.04 17.40
C LEU A 152 -2.24 1.74 16.61
N ASP A 153 -1.19 0.96 16.87
CA ASP A 153 -0.94 -0.34 16.25
C ASP A 153 -2.03 -1.35 16.64
N GLU A 154 -2.37 -1.46 17.92
CA GLU A 154 -3.46 -2.34 18.39
C GLU A 154 -4.75 -2.01 17.65
N THR A 155 -5.15 -0.72 17.65
CA THR A 155 -6.35 -0.28 16.95
C THR A 155 -6.27 -0.56 15.45
N PHE A 156 -5.13 -0.29 14.82
CA PHE A 156 -4.95 -0.49 13.38
C PHE A 156 -5.18 -1.94 12.94
N PHE A 157 -4.66 -2.92 13.69
CA PHE A 157 -4.79 -4.36 13.37
C PHE A 157 -6.12 -5.00 13.80
N GLU A 158 -6.94 -4.28 14.58
CA GLU A 158 -8.27 -4.73 14.96
C GLU A 158 -9.22 -4.82 13.75
N GLY A 159 -10.30 -5.59 13.94
CA GLY A 159 -11.30 -5.84 12.91
C GLY A 159 -11.05 -7.11 12.09
N GLU A 160 -11.96 -7.31 11.13
CA GLU A 160 -11.91 -8.40 10.15
C GLU A 160 -11.10 -7.97 8.92
N PRO A 161 -10.32 -8.87 8.30
CA PRO A 161 -9.61 -8.55 7.08
C PRO A 161 -10.54 -8.03 5.97
N PRO A 162 -10.12 -6.97 5.26
CA PRO A 162 -10.95 -6.31 4.26
C PRO A 162 -11.17 -7.22 3.04
N LYS A 163 -12.25 -6.98 2.30
CA LYS A 163 -12.41 -7.56 0.96
C LYS A 163 -11.65 -6.70 -0.03
N LEU A 164 -10.78 -7.31 -0.83
CA LEU A 164 -9.99 -6.63 -1.84
C LEU A 164 -10.50 -7.02 -3.24
N GLY A 165 -11.30 -6.17 -3.87
CA GLY A 165 -11.75 -6.38 -5.25
C GLY A 165 -10.68 -6.01 -6.28
N LYS A 166 -11.07 -5.80 -7.54
CA LYS A 166 -10.13 -5.64 -8.67
C LYS A 166 -9.49 -4.25 -8.68
N SER A 167 -10.29 -3.23 -8.39
CA SER A 167 -9.88 -1.83 -8.32
C SER A 167 -10.01 -1.31 -6.89
N ILE A 168 -8.88 -0.96 -6.27
CA ILE A 168 -8.75 -0.57 -4.87
C ILE A 168 -8.23 0.87 -4.79
N LEU A 169 -8.94 1.72 -4.04
CA LEU A 169 -8.44 3.00 -3.57
C LEU A 169 -8.07 2.86 -2.09
N VAL A 170 -6.83 3.17 -1.75
CA VAL A 170 -6.35 3.29 -0.38
C VAL A 170 -6.19 4.78 -0.09
N ASP A 171 -7.14 5.32 0.66
CA ASP A 171 -7.24 6.74 0.98
C ASP A 171 -6.58 7.01 2.34
N PHE A 172 -5.47 7.76 2.32
CA PHE A 172 -4.75 8.20 3.51
C PHE A 172 -5.00 9.68 3.85
N GLY A 173 -5.95 10.38 3.20
CA GLY A 173 -6.14 11.82 3.38
C GLY A 173 -6.50 12.25 4.81
N LYS A 174 -6.84 11.29 5.67
CA LYS A 174 -7.13 11.46 7.11
C LYS A 174 -6.16 10.69 8.02
N THR A 175 -5.06 10.16 7.49
CA THR A 175 -4.00 9.51 8.28
C THR A 175 -2.85 10.50 8.51
N TYR A 176 -2.60 10.87 9.75
CA TYR A 176 -1.50 11.78 10.11
C TYR A 176 -0.29 11.03 10.67
N SER A 177 -0.44 9.75 11.01
CA SER A 177 0.68 8.90 11.41
C SER A 177 1.41 8.27 10.22
N ILE A 178 2.66 8.67 10.01
CA ILE A 178 3.53 8.06 8.98
C ILE A 178 3.72 6.55 9.19
N SER A 179 3.71 6.09 10.44
CA SER A 179 3.79 4.67 10.77
C SER A 179 2.56 3.90 10.29
N ILE A 180 1.35 4.45 10.47
CA ILE A 180 0.11 3.84 9.99
C ILE A 180 0.09 3.78 8.46
N VAL A 181 0.47 4.88 7.78
CA VAL A 181 0.60 4.91 6.31
C VAL A 181 1.58 3.85 5.82
N GLY A 182 2.77 3.79 6.43
CA GLY A 182 3.82 2.83 6.08
C GLY A 182 3.39 1.38 6.28
N MET A 183 2.73 1.07 7.40
CA MET A 183 2.20 -0.28 7.67
C MET A 183 1.14 -0.67 6.65
N ALA A 184 0.13 0.17 6.44
CA ALA A 184 -0.94 -0.09 5.48
C ALA A 184 -0.39 -0.27 4.06
N PHE A 185 0.53 0.61 3.62
CA PHE A 185 1.19 0.49 2.34
C PHE A 185 1.94 -0.84 2.21
N LEU A 186 2.78 -1.20 3.17
CA LEU A 186 3.56 -2.45 3.15
C LEU A 186 2.64 -3.68 3.05
N ILE A 187 1.59 -3.72 3.87
CA ILE A 187 0.67 -4.85 3.98
C ILE A 187 -0.15 -5.01 2.70
N LEU A 188 -0.71 -3.92 2.19
CA LEU A 188 -1.53 -3.92 0.98
C LEU A 188 -0.67 -4.16 -0.27
N ALA A 189 0.52 -3.57 -0.34
CA ALA A 189 1.48 -3.87 -1.41
C ALA A 189 1.83 -5.37 -1.43
N ALA A 190 2.04 -5.98 -0.27
CA ALA A 190 2.28 -7.42 -0.17
C ALA A 190 1.06 -8.26 -0.61
N ALA A 191 -0.16 -7.81 -0.28
CA ALA A 191 -1.41 -8.48 -0.67
C ALA A 191 -1.69 -8.43 -2.18
N VAL A 192 -1.17 -7.42 -2.87
CA VAL A 192 -1.48 -7.17 -4.28
C VAL A 192 -0.31 -7.42 -5.23
N LYS A 193 0.89 -7.74 -4.71
CA LYS A 193 2.13 -7.94 -5.49
C LYS A 193 2.02 -8.96 -6.63
N ASP A 194 1.22 -10.00 -6.43
CA ASP A 194 1.09 -11.11 -7.37
C ASP A 194 -0.06 -10.89 -8.38
N ARG A 195 -0.82 -9.80 -8.23
CA ARG A 195 -1.86 -9.45 -9.19
C ARG A 195 -1.25 -9.19 -10.56
N ARG A 196 -1.98 -9.62 -11.58
CA ARG A 196 -1.64 -9.42 -13.00
C ARG A 196 -2.70 -8.51 -13.59
N SER A 197 -2.34 -7.83 -14.68
CA SER A 197 -3.24 -6.87 -15.33
C SER A 197 -3.76 -5.81 -14.36
N THR A 198 -2.84 -5.17 -13.64
CA THR A 198 -3.15 -4.14 -12.65
C THR A 198 -2.18 -2.98 -12.79
N LEU A 199 -2.70 -1.76 -12.79
CA LEU A 199 -1.92 -0.54 -12.64
C LEU A 199 -1.86 -0.19 -11.15
N VAL A 200 -0.66 -0.04 -10.62
CA VAL A 200 -0.45 0.45 -9.25
C VAL A 200 -0.01 1.91 -9.33
N GLY A 201 -0.78 2.79 -8.70
CA GLY A 201 -0.50 4.22 -8.59
C GLY A 201 -0.15 4.58 -7.15
N ILE A 202 0.84 5.46 -6.99
CA ILE A 202 1.15 6.07 -5.70
C ILE A 202 1.08 7.57 -5.96
N ASP A 203 0.09 8.22 -5.37
CA ASP A 203 0.01 9.67 -5.36
C ASP A 203 0.54 10.17 -4.02
N ASP A 204 1.79 10.62 -4.06
CA ASP A 204 2.55 11.11 -2.93
C ASP A 204 2.53 12.65 -2.90
N ALA A 205 1.41 13.20 -2.42
CA ALA A 205 1.34 14.59 -1.97
C ALA A 205 2.06 14.79 -0.61
N ALA A 206 2.30 13.68 0.11
CA ALA A 206 2.79 13.59 1.47
C ALA A 206 4.24 14.06 1.67
N VAL A 207 5.12 13.98 0.65
CA VAL A 207 6.48 14.57 0.71
C VAL A 207 6.45 16.04 1.14
N LEU A 208 5.38 16.77 0.85
CA LEU A 208 5.20 18.17 1.28
C LEU A 208 4.48 18.33 2.63
N PHE A 209 3.69 17.35 3.08
CA PHE A 209 2.88 17.46 4.30
C PHE A 209 3.58 16.94 5.55
N TYR A 210 4.46 15.94 5.44
CA TYR A 210 5.22 15.40 6.59
C TYR A 210 6.60 16.04 6.75
N THR A 211 7.02 16.92 5.83
CA THR A 211 8.21 17.76 6.00
C THR A 211 7.84 19.06 6.71
N THR A 212 8.58 19.37 7.78
CA THR A 212 8.45 20.66 8.48
C THR A 212 8.84 21.82 7.55
N PRO A 213 8.28 23.03 7.77
CA PRO A 213 8.53 24.21 6.93
C PRO A 213 10.01 24.55 6.71
N GLU A 214 10.88 24.17 7.65
CA GLU A 214 12.32 24.44 7.63
C GLU A 214 13.06 23.67 6.52
N VAL A 215 12.53 22.54 6.04
CA VAL A 215 13.13 21.75 4.94
C VAL A 215 12.64 22.24 3.56
N ARG A 216 11.51 22.94 3.50
CA ARG A 216 10.94 23.44 2.23
C ARG A 216 11.83 24.49 1.53
N GLN A 217 12.71 25.17 2.26
CA GLN A 217 13.63 26.16 1.65
C GLN A 217 14.72 25.54 0.76
N PHE A 218 14.94 24.23 0.81
CA PHE A 218 15.99 23.57 0.02
C PHE A 218 15.48 22.78 -1.19
N LEU A 219 14.17 22.76 -1.43
CA LEU A 219 13.53 21.98 -2.49
C LEU A 219 12.73 22.82 -3.51
N CYS A 220 12.80 24.16 -3.42
CA CYS A 220 12.33 25.10 -4.44
C CYS A 220 13.51 25.69 -5.22
#